data_AF-A0A2H3J348-F1
#
_entry.id   AF-A0A2H3J348-F1
#
_cell.length_a   1.000
_cell.length_b   1.000
_cell.length_c   1.000
_cell.angle_alpha   90.00
_cell.angle_beta   90.00
_cell.angle_gamma   90.00
#
_symmetry.space_group_name_H-M   'P 1'
#
loop_
_entity.id
_entity.type
_entity.pdbx_description
1 polymer ?
#
loop_
_entity_poly.entity_id
_entity_poly.type
_entity_poly.pdbx_seq_one_letter_code
_entity_poly.pdbx_strand_id
1 'polypeptide(L)'
;MPYPAGDAAREEIDFFDYDDDDGESGEESSESGFVQEDLDEGGALAMSILQDEHASVDELREALRVMQLRIETLRQSERALRTQNAAMKAAQGKKTGRGNGTGAPRATTREGKIRLRGRMYAVVVSPWISNDVISHKERPPEVDPDAPEQYLSQQTVILARAAALHDVLTPELSRYAAQMSDAFVSAFRQGLVGGRATALKSVRDSIHAIFPAFSPSLFQAQAAEKRRNDPIMQRMLKFNVNEPKFPVLPPILFSQDSFRGQGKQTGIKWQSDFELYRRKITLMESERRNSLFCFYNEIVFPGISLGINETAQTQGDGSQPDEDDFDSELRALDQRNAENPAGSLYD
;
A
#
# COMPACT_ATOMS: atom_id res chain seq x y z
N MET A 1 39.31 30.62 -12.69
CA MET A 1 38.25 31.52 -12.20
C MET A 1 37.44 30.74 -11.17
N PRO A 2 37.12 31.30 -10.00
CA PRO A 2 36.21 30.66 -9.04
C PRO A 2 34.75 30.90 -9.47
N TYR A 3 33.89 29.90 -9.29
CA TYR A 3 32.44 30.09 -9.40
C TYR A 3 31.89 30.68 -8.09
N PRO A 4 30.85 31.55 -8.15
CA PRO A 4 30.22 32.09 -6.95
C PRO A 4 29.33 31.03 -6.30
N ALA A 5 29.28 31.04 -4.96
CA ALA A 5 28.29 30.28 -4.21
C ALA A 5 26.91 30.96 -4.38
N GLY A 6 25.90 30.20 -4.81
CA GLY A 6 24.51 30.63 -4.80
C GLY A 6 23.86 30.26 -3.47
N ASP A 7 23.23 31.23 -2.81
CA ASP A 7 22.36 30.99 -1.66
C ASP A 7 21.19 30.09 -2.09
N ALA A 8 21.10 28.89 -1.50
CA ALA A 8 19.92 28.06 -1.60
C ALA A 8 18.94 28.51 -0.49
N ALA A 9 17.82 29.09 -0.91
CA ALA A 9 16.73 29.43 0.00
C ALA A 9 16.25 28.16 0.74
N ARG A 10 16.12 28.25 2.06
CA ARG A 10 15.44 27.24 2.87
C ARG A 10 13.95 27.50 2.79
N GLU A 11 13.22 26.66 2.06
CA GLU A 11 11.80 26.51 2.29
C GLU A 11 11.61 25.64 3.54
N GLU A 12 10.93 26.20 4.56
CA GLU A 12 10.44 25.44 5.69
C GLU A 12 9.27 24.58 5.19
N ILE A 13 9.46 23.25 5.18
CA ILE A 13 8.38 22.31 4.95
C ILE A 13 7.74 22.04 6.31
N ASP A 14 6.57 22.65 6.55
CA ASP A 14 5.73 22.32 7.70
C ASP A 14 5.39 20.83 7.67
N PHE A 15 5.89 20.12 8.67
CA PHE A 15 5.66 18.70 8.83
C PHE A 15 4.28 18.52 9.45
N PHE A 16 3.29 18.09 8.66
CA PHE A 16 1.99 17.72 9.22
C PHE A 16 2.18 16.54 10.17
N ASP A 17 1.98 16.80 11.46
CA ASP A 17 1.80 15.76 12.47
C ASP A 17 0.55 14.95 12.09
N TYR A 18 0.78 13.77 11.53
CA TYR A 18 -0.25 12.74 11.45
C TYR A 18 -0.40 12.15 12.85
N ASP A 19 -1.31 12.73 13.63
CA ASP A 19 -1.98 11.98 14.68
C ASP A 19 -2.63 10.75 14.02
N ASP A 20 -2.16 9.55 14.38
CA ASP A 20 -2.92 8.30 14.20
C ASP A 20 -4.14 8.37 15.16
N ASP A 21 -5.09 9.25 14.84
CA ASP A 21 -6.44 9.19 15.40
C ASP A 21 -7.14 8.02 14.71
N ASP A 22 -7.34 6.94 15.44
CA ASP A 22 -8.08 5.74 15.05
C ASP A 22 -9.60 6.00 14.99
N GLY A 23 -9.95 7.14 14.38
CA GLY A 23 -11.29 7.58 14.11
C GLY A 23 -12.07 6.51 13.37
N GLU A 24 -13.01 5.89 14.10
CA GLU A 24 -14.11 5.13 13.53
C GLU A 24 -14.70 5.96 12.39
N SER A 25 -14.45 5.55 11.15
CA SER A 25 -15.06 6.15 9.98
C SER A 25 -16.54 5.76 10.01
N GLY A 26 -17.31 6.52 10.79
CA GLY A 26 -18.75 6.57 10.69
C GLY A 26 -19.05 6.93 9.24
N GLU A 27 -19.50 5.94 8.47
CA GLU A 27 -20.10 6.17 7.17
C GLU A 27 -21.34 7.03 7.44
N GLU A 28 -21.18 8.36 7.35
CA GLU A 28 -22.29 9.30 7.34
C GLU A 28 -23.08 9.07 6.06
N SER A 29 -23.96 8.07 6.16
CA SER A 29 -25.09 7.83 5.30
C SER A 29 -25.89 9.12 5.22
N SER A 30 -25.56 9.91 4.20
CA SER A 30 -26.15 11.21 3.87
C SER A 30 -27.52 11.02 3.22
N GLU A 31 -28.29 10.06 3.76
CA GLU A 31 -29.71 9.89 3.53
C GLU A 31 -30.41 9.24 4.75
N SER A 32 -29.88 9.40 5.97
CA SER A 32 -30.81 9.46 7.10
C SER A 32 -31.56 10.78 6.97
N GLY A 33 -32.79 10.70 6.43
CA GLY A 33 -33.84 11.63 6.82
C GLY A 33 -33.97 11.52 8.32
N PHE A 34 -33.19 12.32 9.05
CA PHE A 34 -33.27 12.41 10.50
C PHE A 34 -34.69 12.88 10.73
N VAL A 35 -35.54 11.97 11.18
CA VAL A 35 -36.82 12.35 11.75
C VAL A 35 -36.42 13.14 12.97
N GLN A 36 -36.33 14.45 12.77
CA GLN A 36 -36.40 15.45 13.80
C GLN A 36 -37.82 15.27 14.34
N GLU A 37 -38.02 14.19 15.12
CA GLU A 37 -39.23 13.96 15.88
C GLU A 37 -39.39 15.23 16.66
N ASP A 38 -40.42 15.99 16.28
CA ASP A 38 -40.79 17.24 16.92
C ASP A 38 -40.66 17.00 18.41
N LEU A 39 -39.77 17.77 19.06
CA LEU A 39 -39.60 17.69 20.51
C LEU A 39 -41.00 17.86 21.08
N ASP A 40 -41.55 16.78 21.64
CA ASP A 40 -42.92 16.77 22.10
C ASP A 40 -43.10 17.99 23.01
N GLU A 41 -44.11 18.83 22.75
CA GLU A 41 -44.12 20.20 23.30
C GLU A 41 -44.00 20.19 24.84
N GLY A 42 -44.47 19.12 25.48
CA GLY A 42 -44.27 18.83 26.90
C GLY A 42 -42.83 18.56 27.35
N GLY A 43 -41.96 17.94 26.55
CA GLY A 43 -40.55 17.73 26.87
C GLY A 43 -39.74 19.03 26.84
N ALA A 44 -39.98 19.88 25.83
CA ALA A 44 -39.39 21.23 25.76
C ALA A 44 -39.90 22.12 26.91
N LEU A 45 -41.21 22.08 27.20
CA LEU A 45 -41.81 22.80 28.32
C LEU A 45 -41.27 22.33 29.68
N ALA A 46 -41.12 21.02 29.90
CA ALA A 46 -40.55 20.48 31.14
C ALA A 46 -39.10 20.92 31.35
N MET A 47 -38.27 20.95 30.29
CA MET A 47 -36.91 21.49 30.35
C MET A 47 -36.88 22.99 30.68
N SER A 48 -37.83 23.78 30.15
CA SER A 48 -37.99 25.19 30.48
C SER A 48 -38.34 25.40 31.96
N ILE A 49 -39.30 24.63 32.48
CA ILE A 49 -39.73 24.67 33.90
C ILE A 49 -38.57 24.29 34.84
N LEU A 50 -37.73 23.32 34.47
CA LEU A 50 -36.56 22.91 35.26
C LEU A 50 -35.42 23.95 35.28
N GLN A 51 -35.48 24.98 34.44
CA GLN A 51 -34.51 26.08 34.38
C GLN A 51 -35.03 27.39 34.99
N ASP A 52 -36.31 27.47 35.35
CA ASP A 52 -36.92 28.66 35.95
C ASP A 52 -36.69 28.70 37.48
N GLU A 53 -35.96 29.71 37.96
CA GLU A 53 -35.71 29.94 39.39
C GLU A 53 -36.99 30.28 40.19
N HIS A 54 -38.10 30.55 39.52
CA HIS A 54 -39.39 30.89 40.12
C HIS A 54 -40.45 29.78 39.99
N ALA A 55 -40.10 28.64 39.36
CA ALA A 55 -41.00 27.49 39.28
C ALA A 55 -41.39 26.98 40.66
N SER A 56 -42.68 26.68 40.85
CA SER A 56 -43.16 26.10 42.10
C SER A 56 -42.68 24.66 42.29
N VAL A 57 -42.61 24.22 43.54
CA VAL A 57 -42.16 22.86 43.88
C VAL A 57 -43.01 21.77 43.21
N ASP A 58 -44.28 22.03 42.94
CA ASP A 58 -45.18 21.07 42.27
C ASP A 58 -45.02 21.08 40.75
N GLU A 59 -44.72 22.23 40.13
CA GLU A 59 -44.34 22.31 38.71
C GLU A 59 -43.00 21.59 38.46
N LEU A 60 -42.00 21.80 39.33
CA LEU A 60 -40.72 21.09 39.26
C LEU A 60 -40.87 19.57 39.43
N ARG A 61 -41.78 19.12 40.31
CA ARG A 61 -42.11 17.69 40.47
C ARG A 61 -42.75 17.10 39.22
N GLU A 62 -43.66 17.82 38.57
CA GLU A 62 -44.34 17.34 37.38
C GLU A 62 -43.41 17.34 36.16
N ALA A 63 -42.62 18.40 35.97
CA ALA A 63 -41.58 18.45 34.94
C ALA A 63 -40.56 17.30 35.10
N LEU A 64 -40.17 16.99 36.33
CA LEU A 64 -39.29 15.86 36.63
C LEU A 64 -39.93 14.49 36.31
N ARG A 65 -41.24 14.31 36.54
CA ARG A 65 -41.97 13.09 36.11
C ARG A 65 -42.03 12.96 34.59
N VAL A 66 -42.33 14.05 33.88
CA VAL A 66 -42.35 14.09 32.41
C VAL A 66 -40.99 13.71 31.85
N MET A 67 -39.91 14.28 32.38
CA MET A 67 -38.53 13.94 31.98
C MET A 67 -38.16 12.49 32.31
N GLN A 68 -38.54 11.96 33.48
CA GLN A 68 -38.31 10.55 33.82
C GLN A 68 -39.03 9.60 32.87
N LEU A 69 -40.28 9.91 32.49
CA LEU A 69 -41.05 9.13 31.53
C LEU A 69 -40.40 9.17 30.14
N ARG A 70 -39.99 10.36 29.66
CA ARG A 70 -39.29 10.54 28.38
C ARG A 70 -37.98 9.76 28.33
N ILE A 71 -37.19 9.75 29.42
CA ILE A 71 -35.94 8.97 29.51
C ILE A 71 -36.21 7.46 29.37
N GLU A 72 -37.27 6.92 29.98
CA GLU A 72 -37.57 5.50 29.81
C GLU A 72 -38.12 5.17 28.41
N THR A 73 -38.91 6.06 27.79
CA THR A 73 -39.33 5.94 26.38
C THR A 73 -38.12 5.91 25.45
N LEU A 74 -37.14 6.82 25.63
CA LEU A 74 -35.90 6.86 24.84
C LEU A 74 -35.05 5.60 25.04
N ARG A 75 -34.98 5.05 26.27
CA ARG A 75 -34.31 3.77 26.52
C ARG A 75 -35.03 2.59 25.84
N GLN A 76 -36.35 2.63 25.74
CA GLN A 76 -37.11 1.61 25.01
C GLN A 76 -36.88 1.70 23.51
N SER A 77 -36.89 2.89 22.92
CA SER A 77 -36.58 3.07 21.49
C SER A 77 -35.12 2.71 21.17
N GLU A 78 -34.16 3.05 22.04
CA GLU A 78 -32.76 2.63 21.89
C GLU A 78 -32.61 1.10 21.90
N ARG A 79 -33.28 0.41 22.85
CA ARG A 79 -33.30 -1.08 22.89
C ARG A 79 -33.93 -1.66 21.62
N ALA A 80 -34.99 -1.05 21.10
CA ALA A 80 -35.66 -1.47 19.87
C ALA A 80 -34.74 -1.29 18.64
N LEU A 81 -34.11 -0.11 18.49
CA LEU A 81 -33.16 0.18 17.41
C LEU A 81 -31.90 -0.70 17.49
N ARG A 82 -31.36 -0.96 18.68
CA ARG A 82 -30.27 -1.94 18.87
C ARG A 82 -30.69 -3.34 18.45
N THR A 83 -31.92 -3.75 18.76
CA THR A 83 -32.47 -5.05 18.35
C THR A 83 -32.67 -5.12 16.83
N GLN A 84 -33.18 -4.05 16.20
CA GLN A 84 -33.32 -3.95 14.75
C GLN A 84 -31.95 -3.95 14.05
N ASN A 85 -30.97 -3.21 14.55
CA ASN A 85 -29.60 -3.23 14.03
C ASN A 85 -28.93 -4.61 14.20
N ALA A 86 -29.16 -5.31 15.31
CA ALA A 86 -28.70 -6.69 15.48
C ALA A 86 -29.40 -7.64 14.50
N ALA A 87 -30.71 -7.48 14.28
CA ALA A 87 -31.47 -8.25 13.31
C ALA A 87 -31.02 -7.97 11.87
N MET A 88 -30.75 -6.71 11.51
CA MET A 88 -30.19 -6.33 10.20
C MET A 88 -28.78 -6.88 10.01
N LYS A 89 -27.88 -6.79 11.01
CA LYS A 89 -26.54 -7.41 10.96
C LYS A 89 -26.61 -8.94 10.88
N ALA A 90 -27.65 -9.57 11.42
CA ALA A 90 -27.88 -11.01 11.25
C ALA A 90 -28.47 -11.35 9.87
N ALA A 91 -29.40 -10.54 9.35
CA ALA A 91 -30.09 -10.73 8.08
C ALA A 91 -29.24 -10.38 6.85
N GLN A 92 -28.30 -9.44 6.97
CA GLN A 92 -27.20 -9.21 6.02
C GLN A 92 -26.26 -10.44 5.90
N GLY A 93 -26.52 -11.48 6.69
CA GLY A 93 -25.64 -12.60 6.91
C GLY A 93 -24.47 -12.17 7.79
N LYS A 94 -24.03 -13.09 8.64
CA LYS A 94 -22.62 -13.06 8.98
C LYS A 94 -21.85 -13.14 7.67
N LYS A 95 -20.96 -12.17 7.38
CA LYS A 95 -19.82 -12.36 6.47
C LYS A 95 -18.82 -13.34 7.12
N THR A 96 -19.31 -14.50 7.56
CA THR A 96 -18.53 -15.54 8.23
C THR A 96 -17.67 -16.25 7.22
N GLY A 97 -16.40 -15.87 7.25
CA GLY A 97 -15.31 -16.68 6.75
C GLY A 97 -15.05 -16.55 5.26
N ARG A 98 -13.79 -16.89 4.95
CA ARG A 98 -13.38 -17.57 3.73
C ARG A 98 -14.37 -18.69 3.41
N GLY A 99 -15.39 -18.36 2.62
CA GLY A 99 -16.13 -19.38 1.92
C GLY A 99 -15.32 -19.82 0.71
N ASN A 100 -14.90 -21.09 0.68
CA ASN A 100 -14.75 -21.86 -0.56
C ASN A 100 -16.13 -22.09 -1.22
N GLY A 101 -17.01 -21.10 -1.13
CA GLY A 101 -18.37 -21.13 -1.63
C GLY A 101 -18.31 -20.90 -3.13
N THR A 102 -18.91 -21.83 -3.86
CA THR A 102 -18.94 -21.93 -5.33
C THR A 102 -19.74 -20.82 -6.05
N GLY A 103 -19.87 -19.65 -5.42
CA GLY A 103 -20.21 -18.41 -6.13
C GLY A 103 -19.05 -18.03 -7.05
N ALA A 104 -19.35 -17.66 -8.29
CA ALA A 104 -18.36 -17.45 -9.34
C ALA A 104 -17.16 -16.62 -8.86
N PRO A 105 -15.91 -17.04 -9.14
CA PRO A 105 -14.73 -16.43 -8.53
C PRO A 105 -14.72 -14.92 -8.78
N ARG A 106 -14.37 -14.11 -7.77
CA ARG A 106 -14.38 -12.65 -7.88
C ARG A 106 -13.58 -12.12 -9.08
N ALA A 107 -12.56 -12.86 -9.52
CA ALA A 107 -11.80 -12.59 -10.75
C ALA A 107 -12.64 -12.60 -12.05
N THR A 108 -13.87 -13.14 -12.05
CA THR A 108 -14.78 -13.11 -13.20
C THR A 108 -15.44 -11.75 -13.41
N THR A 109 -15.63 -10.96 -12.34
CA THR A 109 -16.16 -9.60 -12.48
C THR A 109 -15.08 -8.70 -13.11
N ARG A 110 -15.50 -7.72 -13.94
CA ARG A 110 -14.55 -6.78 -14.57
C ARG A 110 -13.65 -6.12 -13.54
N GLU A 111 -14.22 -5.73 -12.40
CA GLU A 111 -13.49 -5.14 -11.28
C GLU A 111 -12.46 -6.10 -10.67
N GLY A 112 -12.79 -7.39 -10.52
CA GLY A 112 -11.85 -8.42 -10.09
C GLY A 112 -10.68 -8.59 -11.05
N LYS A 113 -10.93 -8.60 -12.37
CA LYS A 113 -9.87 -8.60 -13.40
C LYS A 113 -8.96 -7.37 -13.29
N ILE A 114 -9.53 -6.19 -13.05
CA ILE A 114 -8.76 -4.94 -12.89
C ILE A 114 -7.88 -5.01 -11.64
N ARG A 115 -8.44 -5.44 -10.49
CA ARG A 115 -7.69 -5.68 -9.25
C ARG A 115 -6.56 -6.69 -9.45
N LEU A 116 -6.79 -7.76 -10.22
CA LEU A 116 -5.77 -8.76 -10.56
C LEU A 116 -4.63 -8.15 -11.38
N ARG A 117 -4.93 -7.35 -12.42
CA ARG A 117 -3.90 -6.62 -13.19
C ARG A 117 -3.14 -5.59 -12.34
N GLY A 118 -3.80 -4.92 -11.40
CA GLY A 118 -3.15 -4.06 -10.41
C GLY A 118 -2.12 -4.82 -9.56
N ARG A 119 -2.46 -6.03 -9.08
CA ARG A 119 -1.51 -6.89 -8.35
C ARG A 119 -0.33 -7.32 -9.20
N MET A 120 -0.60 -7.77 -10.43
CA MET A 120 0.44 -8.18 -11.37
C MET A 120 1.42 -7.04 -11.62
N TYR A 121 0.91 -5.83 -11.95
CA TYR A 121 1.73 -4.63 -12.14
C TYR A 121 2.60 -4.31 -10.90
N ALA A 122 2.05 -4.46 -9.70
CA ALA A 122 2.78 -4.21 -8.44
C ALA A 122 4.01 -5.11 -8.26
N VAL A 123 3.98 -6.32 -8.82
CA VAL A 123 5.07 -7.31 -8.71
C VAL A 123 6.01 -7.25 -9.91
N VAL A 124 5.49 -7.10 -11.14
CA VAL A 124 6.30 -7.22 -12.37
C VAL A 124 6.78 -5.89 -12.96
N VAL A 125 6.15 -4.75 -12.61
CA VAL A 125 6.52 -3.42 -13.13
C VAL A 125 6.97 -2.49 -12.01
N SER A 126 6.07 -2.11 -11.11
CA SER A 126 6.39 -1.21 -10.01
C SER A 126 5.35 -1.26 -8.88
N PRO A 127 5.76 -1.45 -7.61
CA PRO A 127 4.84 -1.39 -6.46
C PRO A 127 4.39 0.03 -6.11
N TRP A 128 4.85 1.06 -6.84
CA TRP A 128 4.40 2.45 -6.71
C TRP A 128 4.04 3.03 -8.08
N ILE A 129 2.87 3.64 -8.19
CA ILE A 129 2.36 4.24 -9.43
C ILE A 129 1.86 5.66 -9.15
N SER A 130 2.43 6.65 -9.85
CA SER A 130 1.96 8.04 -9.78
C SER A 130 0.62 8.19 -10.50
N ASN A 131 -0.05 9.33 -10.30
CA ASN A 131 -1.26 9.64 -11.06
C ASN A 131 -0.95 9.81 -12.56
N ASP A 132 0.20 10.39 -12.92
CA ASP A 132 0.59 10.67 -14.32
C ASP A 132 0.62 9.39 -15.16
N VAL A 133 1.21 8.32 -14.61
CA VAL A 133 1.25 7.00 -15.25
C VAL A 133 -0.15 6.47 -15.55
N ILE A 134 -1.08 6.59 -14.59
CA ILE A 134 -2.47 6.14 -14.76
C ILE A 134 -3.25 7.06 -15.71
N SER A 135 -2.92 8.35 -15.77
CA SER A 135 -3.58 9.36 -16.63
C SER A 135 -3.30 9.18 -18.13
N HIS A 136 -2.36 8.30 -18.53
CA HIS A 136 -2.13 7.97 -19.93
C HIS A 136 -3.25 7.08 -20.51
N LYS A 137 -4.14 7.68 -21.31
CA LYS A 137 -5.29 7.00 -21.95
C LYS A 137 -4.90 5.89 -22.91
N GLU A 138 -3.74 6.01 -23.54
CA GLU A 138 -3.24 5.09 -24.56
C GLU A 138 -1.81 4.70 -24.23
N ARG A 139 -1.38 3.53 -24.70
CA ARG A 139 0.02 3.10 -24.63
C ARG A 139 0.88 4.13 -25.38
N PRO A 140 1.90 4.74 -24.75
CA PRO A 140 2.83 5.60 -25.47
C PRO A 140 3.44 4.85 -26.68
N PRO A 141 3.38 5.43 -27.89
CA PRO A 141 3.97 4.81 -29.08
C PRO A 141 5.49 4.79 -28.94
N GLU A 142 6.14 3.77 -29.53
CA GLU A 142 7.60 3.64 -29.64
C GLU A 142 8.39 3.57 -28.31
N VAL A 143 7.71 3.69 -27.15
CA VAL A 143 8.31 3.45 -25.84
C VAL A 143 8.34 1.96 -25.54
N ASP A 144 9.55 1.43 -25.42
CA ASP A 144 9.85 0.11 -24.85
C ASP A 144 10.00 0.26 -23.32
N PRO A 145 9.17 -0.40 -22.50
CA PRO A 145 9.24 -0.33 -21.04
C PRO A 145 10.46 -1.05 -20.43
N ASP A 146 11.16 -1.92 -21.17
CA ASP A 146 12.34 -2.65 -20.70
C ASP A 146 13.67 -2.03 -21.16
N ALA A 147 13.60 -1.07 -22.08
CA ALA A 147 14.76 -0.38 -22.64
C ALA A 147 15.40 0.63 -21.64
N PRO A 148 16.72 0.84 -21.68
CA PRO A 148 17.43 1.72 -20.74
C PRO A 148 17.00 3.19 -20.82
N GLU A 149 16.52 3.64 -21.98
CA GLU A 149 16.08 5.01 -22.26
C GLU A 149 14.99 5.50 -21.29
N GLN A 150 14.24 4.59 -20.67
CA GLN A 150 13.27 4.93 -19.63
C GLN A 150 13.88 5.77 -18.51
N TYR A 151 15.15 5.56 -18.14
CA TYR A 151 15.80 6.22 -17.01
C TYR A 151 16.44 7.57 -17.33
N LEU A 152 16.43 8.02 -18.59
CA LEU A 152 17.05 9.28 -19.02
C LEU A 152 16.44 10.53 -18.36
N SER A 153 15.17 10.46 -17.96
CA SER A 153 14.43 11.54 -17.31
C SER A 153 13.24 11.01 -16.51
N GLN A 154 12.69 11.83 -15.61
CA GLN A 154 11.43 11.51 -14.92
C GLN A 154 10.27 11.32 -15.92
N GLN A 155 10.25 12.07 -17.02
CA GLN A 155 9.23 11.96 -18.06
C GLN A 155 9.30 10.61 -18.78
N THR A 156 10.50 10.14 -19.13
CA THR A 156 10.69 8.82 -19.76
C THR A 156 10.35 7.68 -18.79
N VAL A 157 10.58 7.83 -17.48
CA VAL A 157 10.12 6.87 -16.47
C VAL A 157 8.60 6.80 -16.41
N ILE A 158 7.91 7.94 -16.46
CA ILE A 158 6.44 7.99 -16.49
C ILE A 158 5.90 7.31 -17.76
N LEU A 159 6.47 7.64 -18.93
CA LEU A 159 6.07 7.06 -20.22
C LEU A 159 6.33 5.54 -20.29
N ALA A 160 7.48 5.06 -19.82
CA ALA A 160 7.80 3.64 -19.78
C ALA A 160 6.87 2.88 -18.82
N ARG A 161 6.61 3.43 -17.63
CA ARG A 161 5.63 2.85 -16.68
C ARG A 161 4.21 2.85 -17.26
N ALA A 162 3.85 3.85 -18.06
CA ALA A 162 2.56 3.88 -18.76
C ALA A 162 2.49 2.83 -19.89
N ALA A 163 3.57 2.65 -20.66
CA ALA A 163 3.67 1.57 -21.63
C ALA A 163 3.51 0.19 -20.96
N ALA A 164 4.28 -0.07 -19.91
CA ALA A 164 4.20 -1.28 -19.09
C ALA A 164 2.81 -1.50 -18.47
N LEU A 165 2.12 -0.43 -18.05
CA LEU A 165 0.75 -0.51 -17.56
C LEU A 165 -0.19 -1.05 -18.64
N HIS A 166 -0.15 -0.47 -19.85
CA HIS A 166 -0.97 -0.91 -20.97
C HIS A 166 -0.60 -2.32 -21.45
N ASP A 167 0.67 -2.72 -21.35
CA ASP A 167 1.15 -4.07 -21.71
C ASP A 167 0.71 -5.15 -20.70
N VAL A 168 0.50 -4.79 -19.42
CA VAL A 168 -0.09 -5.68 -18.39
C VAL A 168 -1.61 -5.80 -18.56
N LEU A 169 -2.30 -4.81 -19.12
CA LEU A 169 -3.75 -4.84 -19.31
C LEU A 169 -4.16 -5.75 -20.49
N THR A 170 -5.28 -6.45 -20.36
CA THR A 170 -5.88 -7.15 -21.50
C THR A 170 -6.59 -6.15 -22.41
N PRO A 171 -6.75 -6.41 -23.73
CA PRO A 171 -7.43 -5.48 -24.65
C PRO A 171 -8.87 -5.08 -24.24
N GLU A 172 -9.57 -5.92 -23.47
CA GLU A 172 -10.86 -5.59 -22.84
C GLU A 172 -10.69 -4.45 -21.82
N LEU A 173 -9.67 -4.56 -20.96
CA LEU A 173 -9.39 -3.61 -19.88
C LEU A 173 -8.71 -2.34 -20.38
N SER A 174 -7.83 -2.41 -21.39
CA SER A 174 -7.19 -1.20 -21.96
C SER A 174 -8.23 -0.24 -22.55
N ARG A 175 -9.29 -0.76 -23.20
CA ARG A 175 -10.43 0.06 -23.66
C ARG A 175 -11.20 0.73 -22.52
N TYR A 176 -11.29 0.07 -21.36
CA TYR A 176 -11.95 0.61 -20.17
C TYR A 176 -11.06 1.61 -19.42
N ALA A 177 -9.74 1.39 -19.41
CA ALA A 177 -8.75 2.33 -18.90
C ALA A 177 -8.69 3.62 -19.73
N ALA A 178 -8.76 3.51 -21.07
CA ALA A 178 -8.82 4.67 -21.98
C ALA A 178 -10.03 5.60 -21.72
N GLN A 179 -11.12 5.05 -21.18
CA GLN A 179 -12.30 5.81 -20.75
C GLN A 179 -12.09 6.56 -19.42
N MET A 180 -10.97 6.35 -18.72
CA MET A 180 -10.60 7.04 -17.46
C MET A 180 -11.69 7.03 -16.39
N SER A 181 -12.44 5.92 -16.27
CA SER A 181 -13.44 5.83 -15.20
C SER A 181 -12.75 5.73 -13.83
N ASP A 182 -13.23 6.50 -12.85
CA ASP A 182 -12.71 6.45 -11.46
C ASP A 182 -12.80 5.03 -10.87
N ALA A 183 -13.82 4.27 -11.29
CA ALA A 183 -13.98 2.86 -10.97
C ALA A 183 -12.79 1.99 -11.44
N PHE A 184 -12.22 2.24 -12.62
CA PHE A 184 -11.00 1.56 -13.07
C PHE A 184 -9.82 1.93 -12.17
N VAL A 185 -9.59 3.23 -11.94
CA VAL A 185 -8.44 3.73 -11.17
C VAL A 185 -8.48 3.21 -9.73
N SER A 186 -9.65 3.28 -9.09
CA SER A 186 -9.88 2.77 -7.73
C SER A 186 -9.64 1.26 -7.64
N ALA A 187 -10.26 0.46 -8.52
CA ALA A 187 -10.09 -0.98 -8.54
C ALA A 187 -8.62 -1.40 -8.83
N PHE A 188 -7.94 -0.69 -9.74
CA PHE A 188 -6.55 -0.97 -10.10
C PHE A 188 -5.61 -0.64 -8.93
N ARG A 189 -5.77 0.54 -8.32
CA ARG A 189 -5.00 0.94 -7.13
C ARG A 189 -5.23 0.00 -5.96
N GLN A 190 -6.46 -0.45 -5.71
CA GLN A 190 -6.75 -1.43 -4.65
C GLN A 190 -6.09 -2.79 -4.95
N GLY A 191 -6.04 -3.19 -6.22
CA GLY A 191 -5.24 -4.33 -6.68
C GLY A 191 -3.76 -4.16 -6.34
N LEU A 192 -3.17 -3.06 -6.79
CA LEU A 192 -1.75 -2.74 -6.63
C LEU A 192 -1.30 -2.67 -5.17
N VAL A 193 -2.07 -1.98 -4.32
CA VAL A 193 -1.81 -1.90 -2.88
C VAL A 193 -1.86 -3.28 -2.23
N GLY A 194 -2.85 -4.12 -2.58
CA GLY A 194 -2.94 -5.49 -2.08
C GLY A 194 -1.80 -6.41 -2.55
N GLY A 195 -1.35 -6.26 -3.80
CA GLY A 195 -0.20 -6.99 -4.34
C GLY A 195 1.09 -6.62 -3.62
N ARG A 196 1.36 -5.32 -3.47
CA ARG A 196 2.49 -4.79 -2.70
C ARG A 196 2.46 -5.27 -1.24
N ALA A 197 1.31 -5.22 -0.57
CA ALA A 197 1.17 -5.65 0.82
C ALA A 197 1.49 -7.15 0.98
N THR A 198 1.02 -7.99 0.05
CA THR A 198 1.31 -9.43 0.03
C THR A 198 2.81 -9.68 -0.19
N ALA A 199 3.42 -9.06 -1.22
CA ALA A 199 4.84 -9.19 -1.49
C ALA A 199 5.72 -8.75 -0.30
N LEU A 200 5.41 -7.60 0.33
CA LEU A 200 6.11 -7.13 1.52
C LEU A 200 5.93 -8.08 2.72
N LYS A 201 4.77 -8.70 2.87
CA LYS A 201 4.55 -9.73 3.90
C LYS A 201 5.43 -10.95 3.65
N SER A 202 5.43 -11.51 2.44
CA SER A 202 6.24 -12.69 2.10
C SER A 202 7.76 -12.42 2.25
N VAL A 203 8.21 -11.20 1.95
CA VAL A 203 9.57 -10.74 2.25
C VAL A 203 9.82 -10.71 3.77
N ARG A 204 8.97 -10.06 4.57
CA ARG A 204 9.12 -10.01 6.05
C ARG A 204 9.07 -11.37 6.72
N ASP A 205 8.26 -12.29 6.20
CA ASP A 205 8.18 -13.65 6.71
C ASP A 205 9.45 -14.44 6.38
N SER A 206 10.09 -14.19 5.23
CA SER A 206 11.27 -14.94 4.74
C SER A 206 12.63 -14.32 5.08
N ILE A 207 12.70 -13.02 5.40
CA ILE A 207 13.94 -12.25 5.55
C ILE A 207 14.87 -12.78 6.64
N HIS A 208 14.35 -13.46 7.65
CA HIS A 208 15.13 -14.12 8.69
C HIS A 208 16.00 -15.28 8.16
N ALA A 209 15.63 -15.91 7.04
CA ALA A 209 16.44 -16.91 6.37
C ALA A 209 17.64 -16.30 5.62
N ILE A 210 17.50 -15.05 5.15
CA ILE A 210 18.57 -14.27 4.51
C ILE A 210 19.51 -13.68 5.56
N PHE A 211 18.94 -13.17 6.66
CA PHE A 211 19.67 -12.50 7.74
C PHE A 211 19.42 -13.16 9.11
N PRO A 212 19.98 -14.36 9.36
CA PRO A 212 19.74 -15.14 10.59
C PRO A 212 20.31 -14.50 11.87
N ALA A 213 21.06 -13.41 11.75
CA ALA A 213 21.53 -12.62 12.89
C ALA A 213 20.43 -11.75 13.53
N PHE A 214 19.31 -11.53 12.84
CA PHE A 214 18.20 -10.74 13.35
C PHE A 214 17.06 -11.63 13.85
N SER A 215 16.37 -11.17 14.90
CA SER A 215 15.13 -11.81 15.34
C SER A 215 14.03 -11.64 14.28
N PRO A 216 13.22 -12.67 13.95
CA PRO A 216 12.05 -12.51 13.09
C PRO A 216 11.06 -11.44 13.59
N SER A 217 11.00 -11.22 14.90
CA SER A 217 10.15 -10.16 15.49
C SER A 217 10.57 -8.74 15.07
N LEU A 218 11.82 -8.55 14.64
CA LEU A 218 12.34 -7.27 14.18
C LEU A 218 11.73 -6.84 12.83
N PHE A 219 11.27 -7.77 12.00
CA PHE A 219 10.72 -7.46 10.67
C PHE A 219 9.20 -7.35 10.61
N GLN A 220 8.52 -7.58 11.74
CA GLN A 220 7.08 -7.38 11.88
C GLN A 220 6.69 -5.91 11.64
N ALA A 221 5.51 -5.63 11.08
CA ALA A 221 5.13 -4.27 10.62
C ALA A 221 5.36 -3.21 11.72
N GLN A 222 4.79 -3.45 12.89
CA GLN A 222 4.85 -2.64 14.13
C GLN A 222 6.26 -2.49 14.73
N ALA A 223 7.26 -3.24 14.27
CA ALA A 223 8.64 -3.12 14.73
C ALA A 223 9.46 -2.08 13.94
N ALA A 224 8.82 -1.16 13.22
CA ALA A 224 9.48 -0.15 12.38
C ALA A 224 10.50 0.71 13.16
N GLU A 225 10.12 1.24 14.32
CA GLU A 225 11.02 2.00 15.18
C GLU A 225 12.17 1.13 15.72
N LYS A 226 11.87 -0.11 16.11
CA LYS A 226 12.88 -1.08 16.57
C LYS A 226 13.90 -1.39 15.47
N ARG A 227 13.48 -1.52 14.19
CA ARG A 227 14.40 -1.62 13.04
C ARG A 227 15.27 -0.38 12.89
N ARG A 228 14.65 0.81 12.93
CA ARG A 228 15.33 2.09 12.78
C ARG A 228 16.41 2.29 13.84
N ASN A 229 16.20 1.77 15.04
CA ASN A 229 17.09 1.93 16.18
C ASN A 229 17.99 0.70 16.47
N ASP A 230 17.84 -0.41 15.73
CA ASP A 230 18.65 -1.62 15.96
C ASP A 230 20.12 -1.37 15.54
N PRO A 231 21.10 -1.55 16.44
CA PRO A 231 22.49 -1.18 16.16
C PRO A 231 23.18 -2.12 15.18
N ILE A 232 22.68 -3.35 14.96
CA ILE A 232 23.24 -4.28 13.97
C ILE A 232 22.71 -3.90 12.58
N MET A 233 21.40 -3.64 12.47
CA MET A 233 20.75 -3.15 11.25
C MET A 233 21.34 -1.82 10.83
N GLN A 234 21.48 -0.87 11.76
CA GLN A 234 22.13 0.42 11.53
C GLN A 234 23.60 0.31 11.09
N ARG A 235 24.36 -0.71 11.50
CA ARG A 235 25.73 -0.96 11.00
C ARG A 235 25.78 -1.63 9.62
N MET A 236 24.80 -2.48 9.31
CA MET A 236 24.65 -3.00 7.94
C MET A 236 24.20 -1.90 6.96
N LEU A 237 23.55 -0.87 7.51
CA LEU A 237 23.07 0.31 6.82
C LEU A 237 24.14 1.39 6.58
N LYS A 238 24.78 1.78 7.67
CA LYS A 238 25.69 2.91 7.75
C LYS A 238 27.11 2.35 7.82
N PHE A 239 27.87 2.59 6.77
CA PHE A 239 29.29 2.28 6.72
C PHE A 239 30.10 3.03 7.81
N ASN A 240 29.55 4.11 8.39
CA ASN A 240 30.10 4.81 9.54
C ASN A 240 28.97 5.19 10.52
N VAL A 241 29.02 4.71 11.76
CA VAL A 241 28.02 5.02 12.80
C VAL A 241 28.16 6.47 13.30
N ASN A 242 29.34 7.07 13.14
CA ASN A 242 29.67 8.40 13.66
C ASN A 242 29.41 9.54 12.67
N GLU A 243 29.05 9.24 11.42
CA GLU A 243 28.72 10.24 10.40
C GLU A 243 27.27 10.07 9.93
N PRO A 244 26.39 11.09 10.08
CA PRO A 244 24.99 10.98 9.66
C PRO A 244 24.81 11.06 8.14
N LYS A 245 25.86 11.40 7.38
CA LYS A 245 25.83 11.32 5.92
C LYS A 245 26.02 9.88 5.49
N PHE A 246 25.06 9.36 4.73
CA PHE A 246 25.30 8.21 3.88
C PHE A 246 26.48 8.52 2.97
N PRO A 247 27.49 7.64 2.85
CA PRO A 247 28.46 7.78 1.78
C PRO A 247 27.69 7.75 0.46
N VAL A 248 28.07 8.62 -0.47
CA VAL A 248 27.61 8.52 -1.87
C VAL A 248 28.15 7.20 -2.38
N LEU A 249 27.31 6.17 -2.34
CA LEU A 249 27.75 4.80 -2.52
C LEU A 249 28.15 4.59 -3.98
N PRO A 250 29.43 4.28 -4.28
CA PRO A 250 29.69 3.48 -5.46
C PRO A 250 28.93 2.14 -5.28
N PRO A 251 28.32 1.58 -6.33
CA PRO A 251 27.54 0.36 -6.23
C PRO A 251 28.37 -0.74 -5.55
N ILE A 252 27.78 -1.49 -4.62
CA ILE A 252 28.51 -2.51 -3.85
C ILE A 252 29.07 -3.58 -4.79
N LEU A 253 30.38 -3.48 -5.04
CA LEU A 253 31.20 -4.49 -5.68
C LEU A 253 31.96 -5.22 -4.57
N PHE A 254 31.40 -6.33 -4.08
CA PHE A 254 32.00 -7.15 -3.02
C PHE A 254 33.41 -7.63 -3.39
N SER A 255 34.34 -7.56 -2.43
CA SER A 255 35.72 -8.03 -2.61
C SER A 255 35.78 -9.55 -2.84
N GLN A 256 36.81 -9.97 -3.56
CA GLN A 256 36.85 -11.26 -4.27
C GLN A 256 37.12 -12.48 -3.37
N ASP A 257 37.57 -12.26 -2.13
CA ASP A 257 38.28 -13.28 -1.34
C ASP A 257 37.49 -13.87 -0.16
N SER A 258 36.25 -13.42 0.07
CA SER A 258 35.50 -13.70 1.30
C SER A 258 34.71 -15.02 1.31
N PHE A 259 34.46 -15.63 0.14
CA PHE A 259 33.57 -16.79 0.03
C PHE A 259 34.35 -18.09 -0.19
N ARG A 260 34.33 -18.98 0.81
CA ARG A 260 34.66 -20.41 0.58
C ARG A 260 33.55 -21.03 -0.27
N GLY A 261 33.93 -21.82 -1.28
CA GLY A 261 33.06 -22.23 -2.38
C GLY A 261 31.77 -23.01 -2.09
N GLN A 262 31.51 -23.35 -0.83
CA GLN A 262 30.30 -24.05 -0.41
C GLN A 262 29.88 -23.59 1.00
N GLY A 263 28.58 -23.37 1.19
CA GLY A 263 28.02 -22.97 2.48
C GLY A 263 28.20 -24.07 3.51
N LYS A 264 28.98 -23.82 4.57
CA LYS A 264 29.39 -24.85 5.56
C LYS A 264 28.21 -25.54 6.26
N GLN A 265 27.05 -24.89 6.37
CA GLN A 265 25.81 -25.46 6.92
C GLN A 265 24.80 -25.89 5.85
N THR A 266 24.74 -25.23 4.70
CA THR A 266 23.69 -25.46 3.69
C THR A 266 24.10 -26.43 2.57
N GLY A 267 25.40 -26.68 2.38
CA GLY A 267 25.91 -27.46 1.24
C GLY A 267 25.74 -26.77 -0.13
N ILE A 268 25.14 -25.58 -0.18
CA ILE A 268 24.91 -24.83 -1.43
C ILE A 268 26.24 -24.27 -1.94
N LYS A 269 26.48 -24.40 -3.25
CA LYS A 269 27.68 -23.88 -3.93
C LYS A 269 27.56 -22.39 -4.20
N TRP A 270 27.41 -21.60 -3.14
CA TRP A 270 27.20 -20.16 -3.23
C TRP A 270 28.18 -19.46 -4.17
N GLN A 271 29.44 -19.93 -4.27
CA GLN A 271 30.41 -19.33 -5.17
C GLN A 271 30.06 -19.44 -6.67
N SER A 272 29.47 -20.54 -7.16
CA SER A 272 29.08 -20.60 -8.58
C SER A 272 27.93 -19.64 -8.89
N ASP A 273 26.95 -19.57 -7.99
CA ASP A 273 25.74 -18.78 -8.19
C ASP A 273 26.04 -17.29 -7.95
N PHE A 274 26.94 -17.00 -7.00
CA PHE A 274 27.47 -15.66 -6.75
C PHE A 274 28.41 -15.20 -7.86
N GLU A 275 29.28 -16.04 -8.41
CA GLU A 275 30.11 -15.67 -9.57
C GLU A 275 29.23 -15.43 -10.81
N LEU A 276 28.15 -16.21 -11.00
CA LEU A 276 27.17 -15.99 -12.05
C LEU A 276 26.39 -14.68 -11.86
N TYR A 277 25.91 -14.40 -10.64
CA TYR A 277 25.23 -13.15 -10.27
C TYR A 277 26.16 -11.94 -10.40
N ARG A 278 27.39 -12.04 -9.88
CA ARG A 278 28.44 -11.03 -10.03
C ARG A 278 28.78 -10.81 -11.51
N ARG A 279 28.88 -11.86 -12.34
CA ARG A 279 29.01 -11.70 -13.81
C ARG A 279 27.83 -10.93 -14.37
N LYS A 280 26.59 -11.32 -14.06
CA LYS A 280 25.39 -10.63 -14.52
C LYS A 280 25.38 -9.14 -14.10
N ILE A 281 25.79 -8.80 -12.88
CA ILE A 281 25.89 -7.39 -12.40
C ILE A 281 27.08 -6.63 -12.98
N THR A 282 28.20 -7.29 -13.23
CA THR A 282 29.41 -6.65 -13.80
C THR A 282 29.26 -6.39 -15.29
N LEU A 283 28.59 -7.32 -16.00
CA LEU A 283 28.19 -7.19 -17.41
C LEU A 283 26.91 -6.36 -17.59
N MET A 284 26.23 -6.00 -16.49
CA MET A 284 25.13 -5.05 -16.53
C MET A 284 25.67 -3.63 -16.75
N GLU A 285 24.97 -2.87 -17.56
CA GLU A 285 25.24 -1.45 -17.77
C GLU A 285 25.19 -0.69 -16.43
N SER A 286 26.01 0.35 -16.31
CA SER A 286 26.26 1.05 -15.05
C SER A 286 25.00 1.60 -14.40
N GLU A 287 24.02 2.01 -15.20
CA GLU A 287 22.76 2.61 -14.75
C GLU A 287 21.79 1.55 -14.21
N ARG A 288 21.60 0.44 -14.93
CA ARG A 288 20.76 -0.69 -14.46
C ARG A 288 21.31 -1.31 -13.17
N ARG A 289 22.64 -1.38 -13.03
CA ARG A 289 23.31 -1.76 -11.77
C ARG A 289 23.01 -0.79 -10.63
N ASN A 290 22.96 0.52 -10.90
CA ASN A 290 22.63 1.53 -9.89
C ASN A 290 21.13 1.51 -9.50
N SER A 291 20.21 1.32 -10.45
CA SER A 291 18.78 1.17 -10.15
C SER A 291 18.48 -0.05 -9.28
N LEU A 292 19.10 -1.20 -9.59
CA LEU A 292 19.02 -2.40 -8.75
C LEU A 292 19.55 -2.13 -7.34
N PHE A 293 20.62 -1.35 -7.23
CA PHE A 293 21.23 -0.97 -5.95
C PHE A 293 20.31 -0.08 -5.10
N CYS A 294 19.68 0.94 -5.70
CA CYS A 294 18.70 1.80 -5.02
C CYS A 294 17.49 0.99 -4.53
N PHE A 295 16.92 0.13 -5.38
CA PHE A 295 15.78 -0.73 -5.04
C PHE A 295 16.05 -1.63 -3.81
N TYR A 296 17.22 -2.27 -3.76
CA TYR A 296 17.59 -3.08 -2.59
C TYR A 296 17.76 -2.24 -1.31
N ASN A 297 18.38 -1.07 -1.40
CA ASN A 297 18.55 -0.21 -0.23
C ASN A 297 17.20 0.30 0.31
N GLU A 298 16.26 0.68 -0.55
CA GLU A 298 14.92 1.13 -0.14
C GLU A 298 14.13 0.02 0.58
N ILE A 299 14.21 -1.22 0.08
CA ILE A 299 13.50 -2.38 0.64
C ILE A 299 14.08 -2.83 1.98
N VAL A 300 15.41 -2.96 2.07
CA VAL A 300 16.05 -3.41 3.32
C VAL A 300 15.99 -2.30 4.37
N PHE A 301 15.94 -1.03 3.95
CA PHE A 301 16.13 0.13 4.82
C PHE A 301 15.08 1.25 4.68
N PRO A 302 13.79 0.96 4.95
CA PRO A 302 12.72 1.95 4.86
C PRO A 302 12.96 3.12 5.83
N GLY A 303 12.83 4.35 5.33
CA GLY A 303 13.03 5.59 6.10
C GLY A 303 14.34 6.33 5.81
N ILE A 304 15.13 5.89 4.83
CA ILE A 304 16.30 6.62 4.31
C ILE A 304 15.99 7.05 2.87
N SER A 305 15.33 8.19 2.73
CA SER A 305 15.19 8.83 1.43
C SER A 305 16.53 9.44 1.02
N LEU A 306 17.16 8.89 -0.02
CA LEU A 306 18.03 9.69 -0.88
C LEU A 306 17.11 10.69 -1.58
N GLY A 307 17.05 11.90 -1.03
CA GLY A 307 15.94 12.84 -1.22
C GLY A 307 15.57 13.14 -2.66
N ILE A 308 14.48 12.53 -3.12
CA ILE A 308 13.64 12.98 -4.23
C ILE A 308 12.22 12.88 -3.68
N ASN A 309 11.60 14.04 -3.43
CA ASN A 309 10.46 14.17 -2.53
C ASN A 309 9.15 13.70 -3.17
N GLU A 310 8.33 12.95 -2.42
CA GLU A 310 6.89 13.25 -2.29
C GLU A 310 6.29 12.58 -1.04
N THR A 311 5.35 13.29 -0.40
CA THR A 311 4.66 12.89 0.83
C THR A 311 3.40 12.06 0.54
N ALA A 312 3.02 11.19 1.47
CA ALA A 312 1.89 10.27 1.35
C ALA A 312 1.20 10.07 2.70
N GLN A 313 -0.08 9.67 2.68
CA GLN A 313 -0.81 8.75 3.59
C GLN A 313 -2.32 8.75 3.20
N THR A 314 -3.18 7.77 3.50
CA THR A 314 -3.41 7.00 4.75
C THR A 314 -3.83 5.52 4.55
N GLN A 315 -4.18 4.82 5.66
CA GLN A 315 -4.48 3.37 5.83
C GLN A 315 -5.98 3.03 5.52
N GLY A 316 -6.51 1.79 5.49
CA GLY A 316 -5.97 0.42 5.61
C GLY A 316 -6.37 -0.46 4.39
N ASP A 317 -6.80 -1.73 4.44
CA ASP A 317 -6.90 -2.78 5.47
C ASP A 317 -6.78 -4.19 4.76
N GLY A 318 -6.70 -5.32 5.50
CA GLY A 318 -6.19 -6.60 5.01
C GLY A 318 -7.16 -7.78 4.80
N SER A 319 -7.04 -8.44 3.65
CA SER A 319 -7.34 -9.89 3.48
C SER A 319 -6.54 -10.47 2.31
N GLN A 320 -5.70 -11.47 2.57
CA GLN A 320 -4.89 -12.16 1.55
C GLN A 320 -5.78 -12.95 0.58
N PRO A 321 -5.54 -12.88 -0.74
CA PRO A 321 -6.03 -13.83 -1.73
C PRO A 321 -5.10 -15.05 -1.82
N ASP A 322 -5.62 -16.17 -2.28
CA ASP A 322 -4.89 -17.42 -2.36
C ASP A 322 -3.81 -17.38 -3.47
N GLU A 323 -2.61 -17.85 -3.15
CA GLU A 323 -1.38 -17.61 -3.94
C GLU A 323 -1.31 -18.48 -5.22
N ASP A 324 -2.11 -19.54 -5.30
CA ASP A 324 -2.12 -20.52 -6.40
C ASP A 324 -2.51 -19.93 -7.77
N ASP A 325 -3.39 -18.92 -7.82
CA ASP A 325 -3.76 -18.21 -9.06
C ASP A 325 -2.59 -17.33 -9.58
N PHE A 326 -1.82 -16.73 -8.67
CA PHE A 326 -0.71 -15.83 -9.04
C PHE A 326 0.47 -16.63 -9.61
N ASP A 327 0.84 -17.71 -8.94
CA ASP A 327 1.90 -18.63 -9.39
C ASP A 327 1.57 -19.26 -10.76
N SER A 328 0.30 -19.55 -11.00
CA SER A 328 -0.18 -20.08 -12.28
C SER A 328 -0.11 -19.04 -13.40
N GLU A 329 -0.50 -17.78 -13.15
CA GLU A 329 -0.42 -16.72 -14.16
C GLU A 329 1.02 -16.25 -14.42
N LEU A 330 1.90 -16.30 -13.40
CA LEU A 330 3.34 -16.00 -13.53
C LEU A 330 4.04 -17.02 -14.43
N ARG A 331 3.82 -18.33 -14.20
CA ARG A 331 4.34 -19.41 -15.08
C ARG A 331 3.80 -19.29 -16.51
N ALA A 332 2.53 -18.90 -16.66
CA ALA A 332 1.94 -18.65 -17.98
C ALA A 332 2.51 -17.39 -18.66
N LEU A 333 3.13 -16.45 -17.92
CA LEU A 333 3.86 -15.31 -18.48
C LEU A 333 5.27 -15.73 -18.92
N ASP A 334 6.01 -16.44 -18.06
CA ASP A 334 7.33 -16.99 -18.37
C ASP A 334 7.28 -17.90 -19.60
N GLN A 335 6.25 -18.73 -19.71
CA GLN A 335 6.06 -19.60 -20.87
C GLN A 335 5.76 -18.81 -22.15
N ARG A 336 4.95 -17.74 -22.09
CA ARG A 336 4.74 -16.84 -23.26
C ARG A 336 6.01 -16.12 -23.68
N ASN A 337 6.86 -15.73 -22.73
CA ASN A 337 8.16 -15.10 -23.01
C ASN A 337 9.18 -16.12 -23.56
N ALA A 338 9.09 -17.39 -23.16
CA ALA A 338 9.89 -18.47 -23.72
C ALA A 338 9.41 -18.93 -25.12
N GLU A 339 8.12 -18.73 -25.44
CA GLU A 339 7.51 -19.03 -26.74
C GLU A 339 7.65 -17.87 -27.76
N ASN A 340 7.92 -16.64 -27.30
CA ASN A 340 8.35 -15.50 -28.11
C ASN A 340 9.79 -15.05 -27.76
N PRO A 341 10.82 -15.90 -27.96
CA PRO A 341 12.20 -15.41 -27.97
C PRO A 341 12.33 -14.42 -29.13
N ALA A 342 12.96 -13.27 -28.86
CA ALA A 342 13.06 -12.12 -29.76
C ALA A 342 13.16 -12.51 -31.25
N GLY A 343 12.29 -11.91 -32.07
CA GLY A 343 12.00 -12.37 -33.43
C GLY A 343 13.22 -12.60 -34.30
N SER A 344 13.10 -13.61 -35.17
CA SER A 344 14.06 -13.94 -36.23
C SER A 344 14.30 -12.73 -37.15
N LEU A 345 15.28 -11.90 -36.78
CA LEU A 345 15.69 -10.70 -37.52
C LEU A 345 17.02 -10.97 -38.23
N TYR A 346 17.09 -12.12 -38.90
CA TYR A 346 18.06 -12.52 -39.90
C TYR A 346 17.42 -13.50 -40.89
N ASP A 347 16.71 -12.96 -41.87
CA ASP A 347 16.55 -13.45 -43.24
C ASP A 347 16.23 -12.25 -44.16
#